data_AF-A0A2E6TG22-F1
#
_entry.id   AF-A0A2E6TG22-F1
#
_cell.length_a   1.000
_cell.length_b   1.000
_cell.length_c   1.000
_cell.angle_alpha   90.00
_cell.angle_beta   90.00
_cell.angle_gamma   90.00
#
_symmetry.space_group_name_H-M   'P 1'
#
loop_
_entity.id
_entity.type
_entity.pdbx_description
1 polymer ?
#
loop_
_entity_poly.entity_id
_entity_poly.type
_entity_poly.pdbx_seq_one_letter_code
_entity_poly.pdbx_strand_id
1 'polypeptide(L)'
;MKNLHSLYLFLAPLLACLLLSGCGASIESNTEDIVEELENLAEILDNIEDRDSAEDSIEDIEAIADNIKELRKERDDLLDEMSKSELRDLKDVLEDDYEDRFQDAFEDILDEEKRIREKSWGKEVLGATKKVGEQLMKIDIDGGDE
;
A
#
# COMPACT_ATOMS: atom_id res chain seq x y z
N MET A 1 5.56 19.99 7.84
CA MET A 1 4.88 19.55 9.07
C MET A 1 3.37 19.81 9.00
N LYS A 2 2.62 19.11 8.12
CA LYS A 2 1.14 19.05 8.15
C LYS A 2 0.57 17.67 7.76
N ASN A 3 1.42 16.69 7.44
CA ASN A 3 1.03 15.52 6.64
C ASN A 3 0.93 14.21 7.46
N LEU A 4 1.56 14.10 8.65
CA LEU A 4 1.45 12.91 9.51
C LEU A 4 -0.01 12.59 9.91
N HIS A 5 -0.81 13.62 10.21
CA HIS A 5 -2.25 13.45 10.45
C HIS A 5 -3.04 12.97 9.20
N SER A 6 -2.42 12.98 8.02
CA SER A 6 -2.99 12.37 6.80
C SER A 6 -2.59 10.91 6.67
N LEU A 7 -1.36 10.51 7.04
CA LEU A 7 -0.98 9.08 7.14
C LEU A 7 -1.87 8.35 8.15
N TYR A 8 -2.11 8.95 9.33
CA TYR A 8 -3.04 8.40 10.33
C TYR A 8 -4.48 8.21 9.81
N LEU A 9 -4.87 8.96 8.77
CA LEU A 9 -6.16 8.81 8.08
C LEU A 9 -6.13 7.79 6.93
N PHE A 10 -4.95 7.33 6.51
CA PHE A 10 -4.77 6.21 5.58
C PHE A 10 -4.53 4.88 6.29
N LEU A 11 -3.75 4.85 7.39
CA LEU A 11 -3.60 3.63 8.20
C LEU A 11 -4.92 3.22 8.83
N ALA A 12 -5.64 4.13 9.52
CA ALA A 12 -6.86 3.77 10.26
C ALA A 12 -7.92 2.95 9.46
N PRO A 13 -8.26 3.27 8.19
CA PRO A 13 -9.14 2.42 7.38
C PRO A 13 -8.45 1.20 6.76
N LEU A 14 -7.13 1.22 6.55
CA LEU A 14 -6.37 0.06 6.06
C LEU A 14 -6.21 -0.99 7.17
N LEU A 15 -6.11 -0.56 8.43
CA LEU A 15 -5.85 -1.39 9.61
C LEU A 15 -7.11 -2.02 10.22
N ALA A 16 -8.28 -1.41 10.04
CA ALA A 16 -9.57 -1.85 10.61
C ALA A 16 -10.15 -3.12 9.92
N CYS A 17 -9.28 -3.98 9.37
CA CYS A 17 -9.55 -4.68 8.12
C CYS A 17 -8.83 -6.05 7.92
N LEU A 18 -8.18 -6.62 8.95
CA LEU A 18 -6.95 -7.42 8.78
C LEU A 18 -6.64 -8.71 9.64
N LEU A 19 -7.50 -9.36 10.46
CA LEU A 19 -7.18 -10.64 11.22
C LEU A 19 -8.38 -11.59 11.53
N LEU A 20 -8.89 -12.26 10.50
CA LEU A 20 -9.73 -13.47 10.45
C LEU A 20 -9.45 -14.67 11.42
N SER A 21 -10.27 -15.74 11.31
CA SER A 21 -9.73 -17.12 11.28
C SER A 21 -10.63 -18.09 10.48
N GLY A 22 -10.05 -18.81 9.50
CA GLY A 22 -10.81 -19.62 8.52
C GLY A 22 -10.01 -20.76 7.89
N CYS A 23 -9.47 -20.56 6.69
CA CYS A 23 -8.53 -21.46 6.00
C CYS A 23 -7.74 -20.75 4.90
N GLY A 24 -6.49 -21.17 4.66
CA GLY A 24 -5.74 -20.83 3.44
C GLY A 24 -4.74 -19.69 3.62
N ALA A 25 -5.22 -18.45 3.57
CA ALA A 25 -4.43 -17.24 3.79
C ALA A 25 -4.87 -16.56 5.10
N SER A 26 -3.93 -15.92 5.80
CA SER A 26 -4.28 -14.97 6.87
C SER A 26 -4.29 -13.56 6.28
N ILE A 27 -5.17 -12.67 6.77
CA ILE A 27 -5.05 -11.26 6.36
C ILE A 27 -3.79 -10.62 7.01
N GLU A 28 -3.22 -11.24 8.06
CA GLU A 28 -1.85 -10.98 8.53
C GLU A 28 -0.83 -11.11 7.37
N SER A 29 -0.82 -12.27 6.70
CA SER A 29 0.01 -12.52 5.52
C SER A 29 -0.31 -11.53 4.41
N ASN A 30 -1.58 -11.29 4.11
CA ASN A 30 -1.97 -10.32 3.08
C ASN A 30 -1.54 -8.88 3.41
N THR A 31 -1.44 -8.51 4.69
CA THR A 31 -0.91 -7.22 5.15
C THR A 31 0.60 -7.18 4.94
N GLU A 32 1.30 -8.26 5.29
CA GLU A 32 2.72 -8.44 5.04
C GLU A 32 3.02 -8.40 3.53
N ASP A 33 2.26 -9.12 2.69
CA ASP A 33 2.34 -9.10 1.23
C ASP A 33 2.15 -7.66 0.68
N ILE A 34 1.18 -6.90 1.18
CA ILE A 34 0.97 -5.49 0.78
C ILE A 34 2.12 -4.59 1.23
N VAL A 35 2.73 -4.84 2.38
CA VAL A 35 3.90 -4.09 2.88
C VAL A 35 5.16 -4.46 2.10
N GLU A 36 5.39 -5.73 1.79
CA GLU A 36 6.49 -6.19 0.94
C GLU A 36 6.38 -5.60 -0.48
N GLU A 37 5.18 -5.49 -1.05
CA GLU A 37 4.97 -4.82 -2.35
C GLU A 37 5.25 -3.30 -2.30
N LEU A 38 5.18 -2.66 -1.12
CA LEU A 38 5.60 -1.27 -0.93
C LEU A 38 7.11 -1.15 -0.69
N GLU A 39 7.71 -2.07 0.05
CA GLU A 39 9.17 -2.19 0.22
C GLU A 39 9.85 -2.46 -1.14
N ASN A 40 9.29 -3.35 -1.96
CA ASN A 40 9.70 -3.61 -3.35
C ASN A 40 9.59 -2.35 -4.22
N LEU A 41 8.50 -1.57 -4.09
CA LEU A 41 8.32 -0.32 -4.82
C LEU A 41 9.36 0.73 -4.41
N ALA A 42 9.72 0.81 -3.12
CA ALA A 42 10.80 1.68 -2.65
C ALA A 42 12.16 1.27 -3.26
N GLU A 43 12.51 -0.02 -3.23
CA GLU A 43 13.77 -0.53 -3.82
C GLU A 43 13.83 -0.28 -5.33
N ILE A 44 12.74 -0.52 -6.08
CA ILE A 44 12.69 -0.21 -7.52
C ILE A 44 12.92 1.28 -7.77
N LEU A 45 12.26 2.16 -7.01
CA LEU A 45 12.38 3.60 -7.23
C LEU A 45 13.81 4.12 -6.94
N ASP A 46 14.48 3.67 -5.87
CA ASP A 46 15.87 4.04 -5.57
C ASP A 46 16.81 3.66 -6.73
N ASN A 47 16.71 2.42 -7.22
CA ASN A 47 17.53 1.88 -8.30
C ASN A 47 17.39 2.60 -9.65
N ILE A 48 16.35 3.43 -9.87
CA ILE A 48 16.20 4.22 -11.10
C ILE A 48 17.15 5.44 -11.04
N GLU A 49 18.35 5.31 -11.62
CA GLU A 49 19.31 6.40 -11.74
C GLU A 49 19.04 7.34 -12.94
N ASP A 50 18.62 6.77 -14.08
CA ASP A 50 18.62 7.41 -15.41
C ASP A 50 17.36 7.11 -16.26
N ARG A 51 17.41 7.37 -17.58
CA ARG A 51 16.25 7.17 -18.47
C ARG A 51 16.02 5.71 -18.80
N ASP A 52 17.07 4.94 -19.00
CA ASP A 52 16.98 3.59 -19.56
C ASP A 52 16.46 2.66 -18.45
N SER A 53 17.00 2.80 -17.23
CA SER A 53 16.43 2.22 -16.01
C SER A 53 14.98 2.66 -15.74
N ALA A 54 14.63 3.93 -15.99
CA ALA A 54 13.26 4.43 -15.85
C ALA A 54 12.27 3.86 -16.88
N GLU A 55 12.72 3.48 -18.07
CA GLU A 55 11.88 2.84 -19.08
C GLU A 55 11.68 1.35 -18.78
N ASP A 56 12.74 0.63 -18.35
CA ASP A 56 12.66 -0.78 -17.98
C ASP A 56 11.75 -1.00 -16.74
N SER A 57 11.93 -0.21 -15.67
CA SER A 57 11.18 -0.41 -14.40
C SER A 57 9.70 -0.03 -14.45
N ILE A 58 9.17 0.55 -15.54
CA ILE A 58 7.74 0.89 -15.63
C ILE A 58 6.86 -0.37 -15.64
N GLU A 59 7.27 -1.45 -16.33
CA GLU A 59 6.48 -2.69 -16.36
C GLU A 59 6.41 -3.34 -14.96
N ASP A 60 7.49 -3.29 -14.18
CA ASP A 60 7.53 -3.81 -12.81
C ASP A 60 6.64 -2.98 -11.84
N ILE A 61 6.69 -1.64 -11.91
CA ILE A 61 5.83 -0.77 -11.08
C ILE A 61 4.35 -0.96 -11.43
N GLU A 62 4.03 -1.25 -12.70
CA GLU A 62 2.66 -1.59 -13.10
C GLU A 62 2.23 -2.99 -12.63
N ALA A 63 3.15 -3.96 -12.56
CA ALA A 63 2.89 -5.26 -11.94
C ALA A 63 2.60 -5.13 -10.43
N ILE A 64 3.39 -4.35 -9.68
CA ILE A 64 3.12 -4.03 -8.26
C ILE A 64 1.71 -3.42 -8.09
N ALA A 65 1.30 -2.52 -9.00
CA ALA A 65 -0.04 -1.94 -8.96
C ALA A 65 -1.14 -2.98 -9.16
N ASP A 66 -0.95 -3.98 -10.03
CA ASP A 66 -1.95 -5.05 -10.22
C ASP A 66 -1.91 -6.09 -9.08
N ASN A 67 -0.73 -6.39 -8.51
CA ASN A 67 -0.57 -7.27 -7.33
C ASN A 67 -1.28 -6.67 -6.11
N ILE A 68 -1.00 -5.42 -5.74
CA ILE A 68 -1.66 -4.73 -4.61
C ILE A 68 -3.19 -4.63 -4.83
N LYS A 69 -3.66 -4.57 -6.09
CA LYS A 69 -5.09 -4.63 -6.41
C LYS A 69 -5.70 -6.02 -6.15
N GLU A 70 -4.96 -7.10 -6.41
CA GLU A 70 -5.43 -8.47 -6.13
C GLU A 70 -5.36 -8.77 -4.63
N LEU A 71 -4.25 -8.44 -3.96
CA LEU A 71 -4.11 -8.52 -2.50
C LEU A 71 -5.20 -7.71 -1.78
N ARG A 72 -5.46 -6.46 -2.18
CA ARG A 72 -6.60 -5.68 -1.67
C ARG A 72 -7.92 -6.42 -1.84
N LYS A 73 -8.15 -7.06 -3.00
CA LYS A 73 -9.43 -7.75 -3.24
C LYS A 73 -9.58 -8.95 -2.30
N GLU A 74 -8.51 -9.72 -2.08
CA GLU A 74 -8.52 -10.84 -1.13
C GLU A 74 -8.75 -10.33 0.30
N ARG A 75 -8.11 -9.24 0.72
CA ARG A 75 -8.37 -8.56 1.99
C ARG A 75 -9.86 -8.21 2.16
N ASP A 76 -10.44 -7.57 1.16
CA ASP A 76 -11.81 -7.06 1.19
C ASP A 76 -12.84 -8.21 1.12
N ASP A 77 -12.54 -9.31 0.43
CA ASP A 77 -13.34 -10.54 0.49
C ASP A 77 -13.27 -11.20 1.88
N LEU A 78 -12.08 -11.31 2.49
CA LEU A 78 -11.87 -11.90 3.81
C LEU A 78 -12.45 -11.05 4.95
N LEU A 79 -12.73 -9.78 4.69
CA LEU A 79 -13.29 -8.80 5.61
C LEU A 79 -14.79 -8.94 5.84
N ASP A 80 -15.56 -9.11 4.77
CA ASP A 80 -17.02 -9.22 4.84
C ASP A 80 -17.48 -10.48 5.61
N GLU A 81 -16.57 -11.44 5.85
CA GLU A 81 -16.78 -12.60 6.70
C GLU A 81 -16.56 -12.34 8.22
N MET A 82 -15.99 -11.19 8.61
CA MET A 82 -15.55 -10.91 9.99
C MET A 82 -16.60 -10.28 10.92
N SER A 83 -16.53 -10.56 12.23
CA SER A 83 -17.34 -9.88 13.24
C SER A 83 -16.67 -8.64 13.84
N LYS A 84 -17.48 -7.68 14.30
CA LYS A 84 -17.03 -6.42 14.92
C LYS A 84 -16.23 -6.57 16.23
N SER A 85 -16.22 -7.76 16.83
CA SER A 85 -15.35 -8.10 17.97
C SER A 85 -13.95 -8.43 17.49
N GLU A 86 -13.84 -9.34 16.52
CA GLU A 86 -12.56 -9.72 15.92
C GLU A 86 -11.91 -8.48 15.31
N LEU A 87 -12.67 -7.65 14.56
CA LEU A 87 -12.23 -6.36 13.98
C LEU A 87 -11.66 -5.33 14.98
N ARG A 88 -11.76 -5.56 16.30
CA ARG A 88 -11.02 -4.78 17.30
C ARG A 88 -9.72 -5.45 17.70
N ASP A 89 -9.77 -6.73 18.05
CA ASP A 89 -8.61 -7.46 18.57
C ASP A 89 -7.50 -7.56 17.51
N LEU A 90 -7.89 -7.50 16.22
CA LEU A 90 -7.09 -7.09 15.06
C LEU A 90 -6.08 -5.97 15.31
N LYS A 91 -6.63 -4.85 15.79
CA LYS A 91 -6.15 -3.52 15.48
C LYS A 91 -4.93 -3.24 16.34
N ASP A 92 -5.06 -3.62 17.61
CA ASP A 92 -4.05 -3.59 18.65
C ASP A 92 -2.84 -4.51 18.34
N VAL A 93 -2.95 -5.46 17.39
CA VAL A 93 -1.80 -6.28 16.92
C VAL A 93 -1.06 -5.57 15.77
N LEU A 94 -1.80 -5.12 14.77
CA LEU A 94 -1.20 -4.62 13.53
C LEU A 94 -0.70 -3.18 13.61
N GLU A 95 -1.19 -2.39 14.57
CA GLU A 95 -0.60 -1.09 14.92
C GLU A 95 0.80 -1.26 15.54
N ASP A 96 1.02 -2.28 16.36
CA ASP A 96 2.33 -2.55 16.99
C ASP A 96 3.33 -3.23 16.01
N ASP A 97 2.89 -4.12 15.11
CA ASP A 97 3.79 -4.91 14.25
C ASP A 97 4.02 -4.34 12.82
N TYR A 98 3.11 -3.54 12.26
CA TYR A 98 3.19 -3.08 10.85
C TYR A 98 3.10 -1.56 10.63
N GLU A 99 2.77 -0.72 11.63
CA GLU A 99 2.75 0.75 11.46
C GLU A 99 4.13 1.29 11.06
N ASP A 100 5.19 0.85 11.73
CA ASP A 100 6.58 1.27 11.44
C ASP A 100 7.01 0.86 10.01
N ARG A 101 6.87 -0.41 9.61
CA ARG A 101 7.25 -0.87 8.24
C ARG A 101 6.49 -0.12 7.16
N PHE A 102 5.17 0.04 7.31
CA PHE A 102 4.34 0.75 6.34
C PHE A 102 4.72 2.24 6.27
N GLN A 103 5.04 2.88 7.40
CA GLN A 103 5.48 4.28 7.40
C GLN A 103 6.87 4.42 6.76
N ASP A 104 7.84 3.59 7.11
CA ASP A 104 9.21 3.65 6.55
C ASP A 104 9.17 3.48 5.02
N ALA A 105 8.53 2.42 4.51
CA ALA A 105 8.39 2.19 3.07
C ALA A 105 7.67 3.36 2.36
N PHE A 106 6.66 3.97 3.00
CA PHE A 106 5.95 5.11 2.43
C PHE A 106 6.74 6.42 2.49
N GLU A 107 7.62 6.62 3.49
CA GLU A 107 8.54 7.76 3.52
C GLU A 107 9.65 7.61 2.46
N ASP A 108 10.20 6.41 2.27
CA ASP A 108 11.16 6.11 1.20
C ASP A 108 10.55 6.35 -0.20
N ILE A 109 9.36 5.78 -0.49
CA ILE A 109 8.63 6.04 -1.74
C ILE A 109 8.42 7.54 -1.98
N LEU A 110 8.13 8.34 -0.94
CA LEU A 110 7.90 9.77 -1.08
C LEU A 110 9.17 10.59 -1.34
N ASP A 111 10.28 10.24 -0.71
CA ASP A 111 11.56 10.92 -0.95
C ASP A 111 12.18 10.52 -2.29
N GLU A 112 11.88 9.30 -2.76
CA GLU A 112 12.25 8.82 -4.09
C GLU A 112 11.35 9.35 -5.21
N GLU A 113 10.03 9.43 -5.00
CA GLU A 113 9.14 10.24 -5.85
C GLU A 113 9.68 11.67 -6.00
N LYS A 114 10.26 12.25 -4.94
CA LYS A 114 10.84 13.60 -4.94
C LYS A 114 12.14 13.66 -5.76
N ARG A 115 13.05 12.68 -5.62
CA ARG A 115 14.28 12.56 -6.43
C ARG A 115 13.98 12.40 -7.92
N ILE A 116 12.97 11.59 -8.25
CA ILE A 116 12.54 11.28 -9.62
C ILE A 116 11.83 12.47 -10.27
N ARG A 117 11.04 13.24 -9.51
CA ARG A 117 10.26 14.41 -10.01
C ARG A 117 11.08 15.54 -10.60
N GLU A 118 12.36 15.66 -10.23
CA GLU A 118 13.28 16.66 -10.78
C GLU A 118 13.90 16.23 -12.13
N LYS A 119 13.72 14.96 -12.53
CA LYS A 119 14.28 14.37 -13.76
C LYS A 119 13.35 14.65 -14.96
N SER A 120 13.92 14.70 -16.16
CA SER A 120 13.15 14.96 -17.39
C SER A 120 12.21 13.80 -17.80
N TRP A 121 12.57 12.57 -17.43
CA TRP A 121 11.81 11.34 -17.65
C TRP A 121 10.86 10.98 -16.50
N GLY A 122 11.06 11.54 -15.29
CA GLY A 122 10.39 11.08 -14.07
C GLY A 122 8.85 11.16 -14.06
N LYS A 123 8.23 11.88 -15.01
CA LYS A 123 6.77 11.89 -15.18
C LYS A 123 6.18 10.54 -15.61
N GLU A 124 6.96 9.72 -16.30
CA GLU A 124 6.51 8.43 -16.82
C GLU A 124 6.49 7.42 -15.66
N VAL A 125 7.59 7.32 -14.89
CA VAL A 125 7.68 6.57 -13.63
C VAL A 125 6.62 7.00 -12.62
N LEU A 126 6.50 8.30 -12.29
CA LEU A 126 5.46 8.82 -11.39
C LEU A 126 4.03 8.59 -11.90
N GLY A 127 3.85 8.35 -13.20
CA GLY A 127 2.59 7.92 -13.79
C GLY A 127 2.22 6.48 -13.42
N ALA A 128 3.22 5.59 -13.33
CA ALA A 128 3.08 4.22 -12.87
C ALA A 128 2.96 4.16 -11.33
N THR A 129 3.82 4.84 -10.56
CA THR A 129 3.77 4.90 -9.09
C THR A 129 2.39 5.35 -8.59
N LYS A 130 1.78 6.33 -9.27
CA LYS A 130 0.42 6.80 -8.98
C LYS A 130 -0.67 5.73 -9.16
N LYS A 131 -0.47 4.73 -10.03
CA LYS A 131 -1.40 3.58 -10.15
C LYS A 131 -1.40 2.73 -8.89
N VAL A 132 -0.25 2.54 -8.24
CA VAL A 132 -0.13 1.82 -6.96
C VAL A 132 -0.90 2.56 -5.88
N GLY A 133 -0.63 3.87 -5.72
CA GLY A 133 -1.36 4.73 -4.80
C GLY A 133 -2.88 4.75 -5.04
N GLU A 134 -3.32 4.64 -6.30
CA GLU A 134 -4.75 4.52 -6.64
C GLU A 134 -5.39 3.18 -6.23
N GLN A 135 -4.65 2.10 -5.97
CA GLN A 135 -5.25 0.88 -5.41
C GLN A 135 -5.35 0.96 -3.89
N LEU A 136 -4.31 1.48 -3.23
CA LEU A 136 -4.29 1.73 -1.78
C LEU A 136 -5.40 2.71 -1.35
N MET A 137 -5.58 3.79 -2.11
CA MET A 137 -6.51 4.88 -1.76
C MET A 137 -7.96 4.67 -2.23
N LYS A 138 -8.26 3.63 -3.02
CA LYS A 138 -9.65 3.22 -3.26
C LYS A 138 -10.15 2.53 -2.01
N ILE A 139 -10.69 3.30 -1.08
CA ILE A 139 -11.56 2.77 -0.04
C ILE A 139 -12.97 2.86 -0.61
N ASP A 140 -13.59 1.71 -0.88
CA ASP A 140 -14.97 1.65 -1.35
C ASP A 140 -15.93 1.89 -0.16
N ILE A 141 -15.99 3.15 0.30
CA ILE A 141 -16.97 3.63 1.29
C ILE A 141 -18.34 3.79 0.63
N ASP A 142 -18.85 2.71 0.02
CA ASP A 142 -20.29 2.53 -0.26
C ASP A 142 -21.06 2.15 1.04
N GLY A 143 -20.43 2.37 2.21
CA GLY A 143 -20.97 2.26 3.56
C GLY A 143 -21.94 3.38 3.98
N GLY A 144 -22.42 4.18 3.03
CA GLY A 144 -23.63 5.00 3.14
C GLY A 144 -23.44 6.52 3.31
N ASP A 145 -24.18 7.26 2.49
CA ASP A 145 -25.01 8.39 2.94
C ASP A 145 -26.26 8.50 2.03
N GLU A 146 -27.44 8.42 2.67
CA GLU A 146 -28.85 8.66 2.22
C GLU A 146 -29.35 8.15 0.84
#